data_AF-X6K5H6-F1
#
_entry.id   AF-X6K5H6-F1
#
_cell.length_a   1.000
_cell.length_b   1.000
_cell.length_c   1.000
_cell.angle_alpha   90.00
_cell.angle_beta   90.00
_cell.angle_gamma   90.00
#
_symmetry.space_group_name_H-M   'P 1'
#
loop_
_entity.id
_entity.type
_entity.pdbx_description
1 polymer ?
#
loop_
_entity_poly.entity_id
_entity_poly.type
_entity_poly.pdbx_seq_one_letter_code
_entity_poly.pdbx_strand_id
1 'polypeptide(L)'
;MPNLSHLNHEERSELRGLTVELSRQVSDKGKTPYQFEHGGHIGSAVNCGVEQAHLHIVPLEFDLVGLAKDQPDVNWRVVDDTLEAAGGFVGSEYLSVSDAKGRGAIGAPVTPQSQWFRRLIAAELHKGELWDYKQFPELPVLRQTAALFGGADGGYQ
;
A
#
# COMPACT_ATOMS: atom_id res chain seq x y z
N MET A 1 -10.79 4.95 11.78
CA MET A 1 -11.27 4.65 10.41
C MET A 1 -10.56 3.39 9.93
N PRO A 2 -11.29 2.35 9.51
CA PRO A 2 -10.72 1.03 9.24
C PRO A 2 -9.93 0.96 7.92
N ASN A 3 -10.36 1.70 6.88
CA ASN A 3 -9.71 1.75 5.57
C ASN A 3 -10.00 3.09 4.86
N LEU A 4 -9.34 3.36 3.73
CA LEU A 4 -9.43 4.63 3.01
C LEU A 4 -10.75 4.84 2.26
N SER A 5 -11.62 3.83 2.12
CA SER A 5 -12.94 4.00 1.47
C SER A 5 -13.84 5.03 2.19
N HIS A 6 -13.61 5.24 3.48
CA HIS A 6 -14.39 6.16 4.31
C HIS A 6 -13.93 7.61 4.25
N LEU A 7 -12.82 7.90 3.56
CA LEU A 7 -12.34 9.27 3.40
C LEU A 7 -13.35 10.10 2.61
N ASN A 8 -13.56 11.35 3.03
CA ASN A 8 -14.27 12.34 2.25
C ASN A 8 -13.34 12.99 1.18
N HIS A 9 -13.91 13.84 0.33
CA HIS A 9 -13.17 14.47 -0.76
C HIS A 9 -11.98 15.33 -0.29
N GLU A 10 -12.14 16.11 0.78
CA GLU A 10 -11.06 16.95 1.32
C GLU A 10 -9.92 16.10 1.87
N GLU A 11 -10.24 15.06 2.65
CA GLU A 11 -9.24 14.14 3.22
C GLU A 11 -8.52 13.35 2.12
N ARG A 12 -9.21 12.95 1.04
CA ARG A 12 -8.57 12.33 -0.14
C ARG A 12 -7.61 13.29 -0.83
N SER A 13 -7.99 14.56 -0.94
CA SER A 13 -7.14 15.60 -1.54
C SER A 13 -5.88 15.84 -0.71
N GLU A 14 -6.01 15.93 0.61
CA GLU A 14 -4.87 16.08 1.53
C GLU A 14 -3.93 14.86 1.45
N LEU A 15 -4.48 13.64 1.54
CA LEU A 15 -3.71 12.42 1.43
C LEU A 15 -2.98 12.32 0.08
N ARG A 16 -3.60 12.76 -1.01
CA ARG A 16 -2.95 12.82 -2.33
C ARG A 16 -1.75 13.76 -2.32
N GLY A 17 -1.89 14.95 -1.74
CA GLY A 17 -0.78 15.89 -1.60
C GLY A 17 0.40 15.27 -0.84
N LEU A 18 0.12 14.63 0.30
CA LEU A 18 1.13 13.95 1.11
C LEU A 18 1.81 12.80 0.35
N THR A 19 1.03 11.96 -0.33
CA THR A 19 1.57 10.77 -1.03
C THR A 19 2.38 11.13 -2.27
N VAL A 20 2.07 12.22 -2.96
CA VAL A 20 2.90 12.76 -4.04
C VAL A 20 4.27 13.17 -3.51
N GLU A 21 4.31 13.92 -2.41
CA GLU A 21 5.56 14.37 -1.80
C GLU A 21 6.40 13.21 -1.27
N LEU A 22 5.79 12.25 -0.56
CA LEU A 22 6.50 11.06 -0.08
C LEU A 22 7.00 10.18 -1.24
N SER A 23 6.19 10.01 -2.29
CA SER A 23 6.61 9.24 -3.47
C SER A 23 7.82 9.88 -4.16
N ARG A 24 7.89 11.22 -4.19
CA ARG A 24 9.05 11.95 -4.72
C ARG A 24 10.31 11.65 -3.91
N GLN A 25 10.25 11.75 -2.58
CA GLN A 25 11.39 11.46 -1.69
C GLN A 25 11.87 10.00 -1.80
N VAL A 26 10.95 9.07 -1.99
CA VAL A 26 11.26 7.64 -2.16
C VAL A 26 11.83 7.36 -3.56
N SER A 27 11.41 8.10 -4.59
CA SER A 27 11.90 7.98 -5.98
C SER A 27 13.36 8.38 -6.14
N ASP A 28 13.86 9.30 -5.31
CA ASP A 28 15.24 9.80 -5.34
C ASP A 28 16.30 8.69 -5.12
N LYS A 29 15.86 7.46 -4.83
CA LYS A 29 16.68 6.24 -4.74
C LYS A 29 16.76 5.43 -6.05
N GLY A 30 16.26 5.95 -7.17
CA GLY A 30 16.41 5.35 -8.50
C GLY A 30 15.44 4.22 -8.83
N LYS A 31 14.33 4.12 -8.10
CA LYS A 31 13.29 3.08 -8.27
C LYS A 31 11.92 3.72 -8.45
N THR A 32 10.98 2.98 -9.02
CA THR A 32 9.61 3.47 -9.22
C THR A 32 8.82 3.29 -7.92
N PRO A 33 8.24 4.34 -7.31
CA PRO A 33 7.38 4.19 -6.15
C PRO A 33 6.00 3.67 -6.58
N TYR A 34 5.51 2.70 -5.84
CA TYR A 34 4.14 2.20 -5.91
C TYR A 34 3.45 2.45 -4.59
N GLN A 35 2.17 2.80 -4.66
CA GLN A 35 1.31 2.99 -3.51
C GLN A 35 0.34 1.82 -3.46
N PHE A 36 0.11 1.22 -2.31
CA PHE A 36 -0.91 0.18 -2.17
C PHE A 36 -1.57 0.18 -0.80
N GLU A 37 -2.80 -0.33 -0.76
CA GLU A 37 -3.61 -0.44 0.44
C GLU A 37 -4.26 -1.83 0.54
N HIS A 38 -4.37 -2.32 1.77
CA HIS A 38 -5.23 -3.44 2.15
C HIS A 38 -6.47 -2.89 2.85
N GLY A 39 -7.52 -2.60 2.09
CA GLY A 39 -8.74 -1.98 2.59
C GLY A 39 -9.68 -2.98 3.25
N GLY A 40 -9.31 -3.54 4.41
CA GLY A 40 -10.15 -4.48 5.16
C GLY A 40 -11.12 -3.79 6.12
N HIS A 41 -12.01 -4.58 6.74
CA HIS A 41 -12.85 -4.14 7.87
C HIS A 41 -12.35 -4.72 9.19
N ILE A 42 -12.82 -4.22 10.33
CA ILE A 42 -12.45 -4.73 11.67
C ILE A 42 -12.63 -6.26 11.72
N GLY A 43 -11.62 -6.99 12.20
CA GLY A 43 -11.60 -8.46 12.24
C GLY A 43 -11.30 -9.16 10.91
N SER A 44 -11.12 -8.44 9.80
CA SER A 44 -10.77 -9.02 8.50
C SER A 44 -9.34 -9.57 8.47
N ALA A 45 -9.14 -10.66 7.73
CA ALA A 45 -7.80 -11.16 7.40
C ALA A 45 -6.98 -10.14 6.57
N VAL A 46 -7.65 -9.30 5.77
CA VAL A 46 -7.05 -8.25 4.93
C VAL A 46 -6.43 -7.13 5.78
N ASN A 47 -6.95 -6.85 6.98
CA ASN A 47 -6.47 -5.77 7.85
C ASN A 47 -5.04 -5.93 8.38
N CYS A 48 -4.37 -7.05 8.09
CA CYS A 48 -2.95 -7.27 8.41
C CYS A 48 -2.56 -7.09 9.89
N GLY A 49 -3.52 -6.95 10.81
CA GLY A 49 -3.28 -6.68 12.24
C GLY A 49 -3.19 -5.21 12.64
N VAL A 50 -3.43 -4.26 11.71
CA VAL A 50 -3.54 -2.82 12.00
C VAL A 50 -4.95 -2.37 11.63
N GLU A 51 -5.76 -1.99 12.62
CA GLU A 51 -7.16 -1.60 12.42
C GLU A 51 -7.34 -0.12 12.04
N GLN A 52 -6.26 0.51 11.60
CA GLN A 52 -6.22 1.88 11.13
C GLN A 52 -5.88 1.89 9.65
N ALA A 53 -6.64 2.67 8.87
CA ALA A 53 -6.35 2.93 7.47
C ALA A 53 -4.90 3.41 7.31
N HIS A 54 -4.14 2.75 6.45
CA HIS A 54 -2.76 3.08 6.19
C HIS A 54 -2.43 2.75 4.74
N LEU A 55 -1.62 3.62 4.11
CA LEU A 55 -1.16 3.45 2.75
C LEU A 55 0.33 3.10 2.77
N HIS A 56 0.72 2.09 2.00
CA HIS A 56 2.12 1.73 1.82
C HIS A 56 2.67 2.47 0.60
N ILE A 57 3.90 2.96 0.69
CA ILE A 57 4.67 3.47 -0.45
C ILE A 57 5.95 2.64 -0.54
N VAL A 58 6.15 1.96 -1.66
CA VAL A 58 7.28 1.03 -1.85
C VAL A 58 8.03 1.32 -3.16
N PRO A 59 9.36 1.54 -3.11
CA PRO A 59 10.18 1.65 -4.32
C PRO A 59 10.50 0.27 -4.91
N LEU A 60 10.13 0.02 -6.16
CA LEU A 60 10.34 -1.26 -6.86
C LEU A 60 10.94 -1.07 -8.26
N GLU A 61 11.59 -2.13 -8.76
CA GLU A 61 12.21 -2.18 -10.09
C GLU A 61 11.30 -2.86 -11.14
N PHE A 62 10.20 -3.49 -10.70
CA PHE A 62 9.22 -4.18 -11.55
C PHE A 62 7.87 -3.46 -11.55
N ASP A 63 6.99 -3.82 -12.49
CA ASP A 63 5.63 -3.27 -12.60
C ASP A 63 4.67 -3.95 -11.63
N LEU A 64 4.52 -3.40 -10.42
CA LEU A 64 3.62 -3.96 -9.41
C LEU A 64 2.14 -3.88 -9.84
N VAL A 65 1.74 -2.85 -10.59
CA VAL A 65 0.35 -2.70 -11.06
C VAL A 65 0.04 -3.80 -12.08
N GLY A 66 0.95 -4.02 -13.03
CA GLY A 66 0.87 -5.13 -13.98
C GLY A 66 0.81 -6.48 -13.28
N LEU A 67 1.78 -6.74 -12.40
CA LEU A 67 1.90 -7.99 -11.65
C LEU A 67 0.65 -8.29 -10.82
N ALA A 68 0.06 -7.28 -10.16
CA ALA A 68 -1.15 -7.43 -9.38
C ALA A 68 -2.34 -7.82 -10.26
N LYS A 69 -2.55 -7.12 -11.38
CA LYS A 69 -3.67 -7.35 -12.31
C LYS A 69 -3.66 -8.75 -12.93
N ASP A 70 -2.49 -9.34 -13.08
CA ASP A 70 -2.35 -10.70 -13.62
C ASP A 70 -2.75 -11.78 -12.61
N GLN A 71 -2.98 -11.42 -11.34
CA GLN A 71 -3.45 -12.35 -10.32
C GLN A 71 -4.97 -12.57 -10.42
N PRO A 72 -5.44 -13.81 -10.63
CA PRO A 72 -6.85 -14.12 -10.84
C PRO A 72 -7.68 -14.20 -9.55
N ASP A 73 -7.03 -14.15 -8.39
CA ASP A 73 -7.66 -14.25 -7.07
C ASP A 73 -8.24 -12.91 -6.57
N VAL A 74 -8.24 -11.88 -7.43
CA VAL A 74 -8.81 -10.56 -7.16
C VAL A 74 -9.57 -10.08 -8.39
N ASN A 75 -10.77 -9.54 -8.17
CA ASN A 75 -11.60 -8.97 -9.24
C ASN A 75 -11.14 -7.55 -9.57
N TRP A 76 -10.04 -7.44 -10.32
CA TRP A 76 -9.43 -6.15 -10.65
C TRP A 76 -10.24 -5.30 -11.63
N ARG A 77 -10.23 -3.99 -11.38
CA ARG A 77 -10.56 -2.95 -12.35
C ARG A 77 -9.42 -1.94 -12.46
N VAL A 78 -9.12 -1.52 -13.68
CA VAL A 78 -8.20 -0.42 -13.93
C VAL A 78 -8.90 0.89 -13.61
N VAL A 79 -8.19 1.78 -12.92
CA VAL A 79 -8.71 3.09 -12.51
C VAL A 79 -7.61 4.14 -12.66
N ASP A 80 -8.01 5.36 -12.96
CA ASP A 80 -7.09 6.51 -12.98
C ASP A 80 -6.77 7.00 -11.56
N ASP A 81 -7.61 6.63 -10.58
CA ASP A 81 -7.54 7.12 -9.22
C ASP A 81 -8.01 6.07 -8.21
N THR A 82 -7.07 5.45 -7.51
CA THR A 82 -7.38 4.41 -6.52
C THR A 82 -8.02 4.97 -5.25
N LEU A 83 -7.69 6.20 -4.83
CA LEU A 83 -8.26 6.83 -3.64
C LEU A 83 -9.73 7.21 -3.87
N GLU A 84 -10.05 7.76 -5.04
CA GLU A 84 -11.44 8.06 -5.39
C GLU A 84 -12.23 6.76 -5.60
N ALA A 85 -11.64 5.80 -6.30
CA ALA A 85 -12.25 4.50 -6.55
C ALA A 85 -12.53 3.71 -5.27
N ALA A 86 -11.72 3.86 -4.21
CA ALA A 86 -11.91 3.23 -2.92
C ALA A 86 -13.27 3.60 -2.28
N GLY A 87 -13.81 4.80 -2.55
CA GLY A 87 -15.12 5.21 -2.06
C GLY A 87 -16.29 4.31 -2.51
N GLY A 88 -16.10 3.53 -3.58
CA GLY A 88 -17.06 2.52 -4.03
C GLY A 88 -17.05 1.22 -3.21
N PHE A 89 -16.12 1.06 -2.27
CA PHE A 89 -15.94 -0.14 -1.45
C PHE A 89 -16.32 0.07 0.02
N VAL A 90 -17.09 1.12 0.35
CA VAL A 90 -17.56 1.36 1.72
C VAL A 90 -18.28 0.11 2.24
N GLY A 91 -17.81 -0.41 3.38
CA GLY A 91 -18.33 -1.63 4.00
C GLY A 91 -17.90 -2.95 3.33
N SER A 92 -16.97 -2.90 2.38
CA SER A 92 -16.42 -4.08 1.69
C SER A 92 -14.90 -4.11 1.78
N GLU A 93 -14.31 -5.29 1.56
CA GLU A 93 -12.87 -5.45 1.45
C GLU A 93 -12.38 -5.12 0.04
N TYR A 94 -11.20 -4.52 -0.06
CA TYR A 94 -10.54 -4.27 -1.33
C TYR A 94 -9.03 -4.27 -1.22
N LEU A 95 -8.39 -4.45 -2.37
CA LEU A 95 -6.96 -4.24 -2.59
C LEU A 95 -6.80 -3.14 -3.62
N SER A 96 -5.95 -2.16 -3.36
CA SER A 96 -5.66 -1.08 -4.31
C SER A 96 -4.15 -0.93 -4.52
N VAL A 97 -3.74 -0.63 -5.75
CA VAL A 97 -2.36 -0.34 -6.11
C VAL A 97 -2.29 0.72 -7.20
N SER A 98 -1.35 1.65 -7.10
CA SER A 98 -1.06 2.63 -8.14
C SER A 98 0.42 2.92 -8.25
N ASP A 99 0.86 3.39 -9.42
CA ASP A 99 2.18 3.97 -9.61
C ASP A 99 2.16 5.50 -9.55
N ALA A 100 3.33 6.13 -9.47
CA ALA A 100 3.45 7.60 -9.48
C ALA A 100 3.02 8.27 -10.81
N LYS A 101 2.73 7.48 -11.85
CA LYS A 101 2.25 7.99 -13.15
C LYS A 101 0.71 7.99 -13.23
N GLY A 102 0.03 7.59 -12.16
CA GLY A 102 -1.44 7.54 -12.10
C GLY A 102 -2.04 6.27 -12.70
N ARG A 103 -1.24 5.25 -13.06
CA ARG A 103 -1.80 3.94 -13.42
C ARG A 103 -2.23 3.24 -12.15
N GLY A 104 -3.53 2.99 -12.01
CA GLY A 104 -4.10 2.34 -10.83
C GLY A 104 -4.87 1.07 -11.16
N ALA A 105 -4.94 0.17 -10.18
CA ALA A 105 -5.86 -0.94 -10.14
C ALA A 105 -6.45 -1.09 -8.74
N ILE A 106 -7.72 -1.48 -8.67
CA ILE A 106 -8.41 -1.77 -7.42
C ILE A 106 -9.34 -2.95 -7.64
N GLY A 107 -9.55 -3.80 -6.63
CA GLY A 107 -10.41 -4.97 -6.77
C GLY A 107 -10.80 -5.58 -5.45
N ALA A 108 -11.90 -6.32 -5.46
CA ALA A 108 -12.30 -7.15 -4.33
C ALA A 108 -11.57 -8.50 -4.40
N PRO A 109 -10.89 -8.94 -3.33
CA PRO A 109 -10.30 -10.27 -3.29
C PRO A 109 -11.39 -11.35 -3.34
N VAL A 110 -11.16 -12.43 -4.09
CA VAL A 110 -12.05 -13.61 -4.13
C VAL A 110 -12.02 -14.33 -2.79
N THR A 111 -10.82 -14.44 -2.18
CA THR A 111 -10.63 -14.93 -0.82
C THR A 111 -9.82 -13.91 -0.03
N PRO A 112 -10.31 -13.44 1.13
CA PRO A 112 -9.56 -12.52 1.99
C PRO A 112 -8.21 -13.12 2.40
N GLN A 113 -7.12 -12.38 2.15
CA GLN A 113 -5.77 -12.82 2.52
C GLN A 113 -5.00 -11.71 3.22
N SER A 114 -4.34 -12.07 4.31
CA SER A 114 -3.45 -11.17 5.02
C SER A 114 -2.16 -10.92 4.24
N GLN A 115 -1.73 -9.66 4.21
CA GLN A 115 -0.46 -9.22 3.66
C GLN A 115 -0.32 -9.51 2.15
N TRP A 116 -1.43 -9.50 1.40
CA TRP A 116 -1.48 -9.89 -0.02
C TRP A 116 -0.38 -9.27 -0.89
N PHE A 117 -0.30 -7.93 -0.98
CA PHE A 117 0.78 -7.25 -1.71
C PHE A 117 2.19 -7.57 -1.20
N ARG A 118 2.37 -7.81 0.10
CA ARG A 118 3.69 -8.18 0.65
C ARG A 118 4.12 -9.55 0.15
N ARG A 119 3.19 -10.51 0.10
CA ARG A 119 3.42 -11.85 -0.48
C ARG A 119 3.79 -11.74 -1.95
N LEU A 120 3.04 -10.94 -2.71
CA LEU A 120 3.29 -10.72 -4.13
C LEU A 120 4.69 -10.12 -4.38
N ILE A 121 5.05 -9.07 -3.62
CA ILE A 121 6.37 -8.43 -3.70
C ILE A 121 7.49 -9.39 -3.29
N ALA A 122 7.31 -10.16 -2.21
CA ALA A 122 8.33 -11.09 -1.76
C ALA A 122 8.55 -12.25 -2.75
N ALA A 123 7.48 -12.73 -3.40
CA ALA A 123 7.58 -13.74 -4.45
C ALA A 123 8.40 -13.22 -5.64
N GLU A 124 8.09 -12.01 -6.12
CA GLU A 124 8.79 -11.36 -7.24
C GLU A 124 10.26 -11.05 -6.91
N LEU A 125 10.56 -10.65 -5.67
CA LEU A 125 11.93 -10.42 -5.21
C LEU A 125 12.67 -11.70 -4.81
N HIS A 126 12.05 -12.88 -4.95
CA HIS A 126 12.59 -14.17 -4.51
C HIS A 126 13.01 -14.20 -3.03
N LYS A 127 12.22 -13.53 -2.18
CA LYS A 127 12.46 -13.37 -0.73
C LYS A 127 11.66 -14.34 0.15
N GLY A 128 10.98 -15.33 -0.44
CA GLY A 128 10.28 -16.39 0.32
C GLY A 128 9.33 -15.83 1.38
N GLU A 129 9.41 -16.34 2.61
CA GLU A 129 8.54 -15.98 3.74
C GLU A 129 8.80 -14.62 4.39
N LEU A 130 9.76 -13.83 3.88
CA LEU A 130 10.08 -12.50 4.43
C LEU A 130 8.96 -11.47 4.23
N TRP A 131 7.85 -11.84 3.58
CA TRP A 131 6.64 -11.02 3.55
C TRP A 131 5.99 -10.90 4.93
N ASP A 132 6.13 -11.90 5.81
CA ASP A 132 5.46 -11.92 7.11
C ASP A 132 6.21 -11.08 8.16
N TYR A 133 5.78 -9.83 8.32
CA TYR A 133 6.42 -8.93 9.29
C TYR A 133 6.25 -9.37 10.75
N LYS A 134 5.24 -10.20 11.04
CA LYS A 134 5.03 -10.69 12.41
C LYS A 134 6.12 -11.69 12.79
N GLN A 135 6.57 -12.48 11.82
CA GLN A 135 7.65 -13.43 12.00
C GLN A 135 9.03 -12.78 11.76
N PHE A 136 9.13 -11.88 10.79
CA PHE A 136 10.37 -11.22 10.35
C PHE A 136 10.23 -9.69 10.40
N PRO A 137 10.25 -9.07 11.60
CA PRO A 137 9.99 -7.64 11.74
C PRO A 137 11.13 -6.73 11.24
N GLU A 138 12.32 -7.28 10.97
CA GLU A 138 13.48 -6.56 10.42
C GLU A 138 13.77 -5.22 11.13
N LEU A 139 13.67 -5.20 12.47
CA LEU A 139 13.80 -3.99 13.29
C LEU A 139 15.05 -3.14 13.00
N PRO A 140 16.24 -3.72 12.74
CA PRO A 140 17.41 -2.94 12.35
C PRO A 140 17.20 -2.15 11.05
N VAL A 141 16.61 -2.78 10.03
CA VAL A 141 16.31 -2.14 8.73
C VAL A 141 15.27 -1.03 8.92
N LEU A 142 14.21 -1.30 9.70
CA LEU A 142 13.19 -0.30 10.01
C LEU A 142 13.78 0.96 10.66
N ARG A 143 14.67 0.79 11.66
CA ARG A 143 15.34 1.91 12.32
C ARG A 143 16.24 2.69 11.35
N GLN A 144 16.95 1.99 10.47
CA GLN A 144 17.78 2.63 9.45
C GLN A 144 16.92 3.45 8.48
N THR A 145 15.81 2.89 7.99
CA THR A 145 14.86 3.61 7.13
C THR A 145 14.29 4.82 7.85
N ALA A 146 13.89 4.70 9.12
CA ALA A 146 13.39 5.82 9.91
C ALA A 146 14.44 6.92 10.08
N ALA A 147 15.71 6.59 10.30
CA ALA A 147 16.78 7.59 10.37
C ALA A 147 17.05 8.28 9.01
N LEU A 148 16.90 7.55 7.91
CA LEU A 148 17.11 8.09 6.56
C LEU A 148 16.02 9.06 6.12
N PHE A 149 14.77 8.84 6.54
CA PHE A 149 13.62 9.64 6.11
C PHE A 149 13.02 10.53 7.21
N GLY A 150 13.33 10.28 8.48
CA GLY A 150 12.85 11.07 9.63
C GLY A 150 13.74 12.26 9.99
N GLY A 151 14.73 12.59 9.16
CA GLY A 151 15.79 13.56 9.45
C GLY A 151 15.70 14.87 8.66
N ALA A 152 14.69 15.68 8.95
CA ALA A 152 14.77 17.15 8.97
C ALA A 152 13.58 17.68 9.79
N ASP A 153 13.88 18.20 10.98
CA ASP A 153 12.98 18.88 11.94
C ASP A 153 11.98 18.01 12.73
N GLY A 154 12.30 17.76 14.00
CA GLY A 154 11.29 17.37 15.01
C GLY A 154 11.80 16.42 16.07
N GLY A 155 12.57 16.94 17.04
CA GLY A 155 12.80 16.21 18.28
C GLY A 155 11.47 15.90 18.98
N TYR A 156 11.22 14.62 19.23
CA TYR A 156 10.37 14.18 20.32
C TYR A 156 11.30 13.54 21.36
N GLN A 157 11.63 14.34 22.37
CA GLN A 157 11.99 13.84 23.70
C GLN A 157 10.73 13.45 24.45
#